data_AF-A0A7J4ENF5-F1
#
_entry.id   AF-A0A7J4ENF5-F1
#
_cell.length_a   1.000
_cell.length_b   1.000
_cell.length_c   1.000
_cell.angle_alpha   90.00
_cell.angle_beta   90.00
_cell.angle_gamma   90.00
#
_symmetry.space_group_name_H-M   'P 1'
#
loop_
_entity.id
_entity.type
_entity.pdbx_description
1 polymer ?
#
loop_
_entity_poly.entity_id
_entity_poly.type
_entity_poly.pdbx_seq_one_letter_code
_entity_poly.pdbx_strand_id
1 'polypeptide(L)'
;MENDYFRKSVEFLERGKKEYEDGIKERDTIKIREGCEKIFHSFVELSNGILREHGIQLPTNHKERSKVLDTFGLDTTYDWIKERLHDTCYYGEVIDTKWLKKAIDTVEEEINRWRSR
;
A
#
# COMPACT_ATOMS: atom_id res chain seq x y z
N MET A 1 -11.03 -0.21 -21.51
CA MET A 1 -10.93 -1.07 -20.32
C MET A 1 -10.84 -0.13 -19.15
N GLU A 2 -11.85 -0.12 -18.28
CA GLU A 2 -11.82 0.62 -17.03
C GLU A 2 -10.58 0.19 -16.23
N ASN A 3 -9.83 1.14 -15.69
CA ASN A 3 -8.56 0.86 -15.03
C ASN A 3 -8.81 0.18 -13.68
N ASP A 4 -8.98 -1.14 -13.75
CA ASP A 4 -9.34 -2.04 -12.64
C ASP A 4 -8.40 -1.93 -11.42
N TYR A 5 -7.20 -1.40 -11.62
CA TYR A 5 -6.20 -1.18 -10.59
C TYR A 5 -6.61 -0.15 -9.52
N PHE A 6 -7.24 0.97 -9.90
CA PHE A 6 -7.70 1.96 -8.91
C PHE A 6 -8.84 1.42 -8.06
N ARG A 7 -9.77 0.69 -8.66
CA ARG A 7 -10.85 0.00 -7.93
C ARG A 7 -10.29 -0.99 -6.93
N LYS A 8 -9.38 -1.88 -7.39
CA LYS A 8 -8.69 -2.85 -6.52
C LYS A 8 -7.91 -2.19 -5.40
N SER A 9 -7.23 -1.08 -5.68
CA SER A 9 -6.51 -0.31 -4.68
C SER A 9 -7.45 0.09 -3.53
N VAL A 10 -8.63 0.65 -3.82
CA VAL A 10 -9.62 1.01 -2.80
C VAL A 10 -10.13 -0.22 -2.03
N GLU A 11 -10.46 -1.30 -2.73
CA GLU A 11 -10.95 -2.54 -2.10
C GLU A 11 -9.93 -3.15 -1.13
N PHE A 12 -8.65 -3.15 -1.51
CA PHE A 12 -7.58 -3.62 -0.63
C PHE A 12 -7.39 -2.70 0.58
N LEU A 13 -7.48 -1.38 0.40
CA LEU A 13 -7.36 -0.42 1.51
C LEU A 13 -8.48 -0.64 2.53
N GLU A 14 -9.74 -0.68 2.08
CA GLU A 14 -10.90 -0.82 2.95
C GLU A 14 -10.86 -2.13 3.74
N ARG A 15 -10.59 -3.24 3.05
CA ARG A 15 -10.48 -4.56 3.69
C ARG A 15 -9.29 -4.62 4.66
N GLY A 16 -8.15 -4.10 4.24
CA GLY A 16 -6.93 -4.08 5.05
C GLY A 16 -7.07 -3.22 6.31
N LYS A 17 -7.68 -2.03 6.21
CA LYS A 17 -7.97 -1.15 7.35
C LYS A 17 -8.89 -1.83 8.35
N LYS A 18 -9.99 -2.42 7.88
CA LYS A 18 -10.91 -3.16 8.75
C LYS A 18 -10.19 -4.29 9.49
N GLU A 19 -9.39 -5.08 8.78
CA GLU A 19 -8.67 -6.20 9.37
C GLU A 19 -7.60 -5.74 10.37
N TYR A 20 -6.86 -4.68 10.05
CA TYR A 20 -5.92 -4.04 10.97
C TYR A 20 -6.62 -3.55 12.25
N GLU A 21 -7.73 -2.82 12.13
CA GLU A 21 -8.49 -2.27 13.26
C GLU A 21 -9.07 -3.37 14.15
N ASP A 22 -9.68 -4.39 13.53
CA ASP A 22 -10.18 -5.58 14.22
C ASP A 22 -9.02 -6.28 14.96
N GLY A 23 -7.86 -6.44 14.33
CA GLY A 23 -6.67 -7.02 14.93
C GLY A 23 -6.14 -6.24 16.15
N ILE A 24 -6.13 -4.91 16.08
CA ILE A 24 -5.78 -4.04 17.22
C ILE A 24 -6.76 -4.25 18.39
N LYS A 25 -8.07 -4.28 18.10
CA LYS A 25 -9.12 -4.47 19.10
C LYS A 25 -9.05 -5.85 19.78
N GLU A 26 -8.79 -6.88 18.99
CA GLU A 26 -8.74 -8.28 19.42
C GLU A 26 -7.37 -8.67 20.01
N ARG A 27 -6.36 -7.80 19.88
CA ARG A 27 -4.95 -8.10 20.19
C ARG A 27 -4.42 -9.30 19.38
N ASP A 28 -4.91 -9.43 18.15
CA ASP A 28 -4.51 -10.48 17.21
C ASP A 28 -3.41 -9.95 16.29
N THR A 29 -2.17 -10.39 16.55
CA THR A 29 -1.00 -9.96 15.79
C THR A 29 -0.98 -10.49 14.36
N ILE A 30 -1.57 -11.66 14.10
CA ILE A 30 -1.67 -12.22 12.74
C ILE A 30 -2.61 -11.34 11.93
N LYS A 31 -3.76 -10.98 12.50
CA LYS A 31 -4.76 -10.13 11.85
C LYS A 31 -4.23 -8.72 11.56
N ILE A 32 -3.44 -8.14 12.48
CA ILE A 32 -2.74 -6.87 12.25
C ILE A 32 -1.81 -6.96 11.02
N ARG A 33 -1.00 -8.03 10.94
CA ARG A 33 -0.05 -8.24 9.84
C ARG A 33 -0.75 -8.45 8.50
N GLU A 34 -1.77 -9.28 8.49
CA GLU A 34 -2.62 -9.55 7.33
C GLU A 34 -3.35 -8.29 6.84
N GLY A 35 -3.75 -7.41 7.75
CA GLY A 35 -4.27 -6.08 7.41
C GLY A 35 -3.19 -5.20 6.76
N CYS A 36 -2.00 -5.13 7.35
CA CYS A 36 -0.88 -4.34 6.82
C CYS A 36 -0.48 -4.78 5.40
N GLU A 37 -0.42 -6.10 5.15
CA GLU A 37 -0.08 -6.62 3.82
C GLU A 37 -1.12 -6.24 2.78
N LYS A 38 -2.41 -6.31 3.12
CA LYS A 38 -3.49 -5.86 2.22
C LYS A 38 -3.40 -4.37 1.92
N ILE A 39 -3.06 -3.54 2.91
CA ILE A 39 -2.88 -2.10 2.72
C ILE A 39 -1.63 -1.82 1.85
N PHE A 40 -0.56 -2.58 2.00
CA PHE A 40 0.59 -2.49 1.08
C PHE A 40 0.19 -2.87 -0.36
N HIS A 41 -0.56 -3.97 -0.53
CA HIS A 41 -1.10 -4.38 -1.83
C HIS A 41 -2.00 -3.30 -2.45
N SER A 42 -2.76 -2.57 -1.64
CA SER A 42 -3.52 -1.40 -2.10
C SER A 42 -2.62 -0.36 -2.78
N PHE A 43 -1.47 -0.04 -2.17
CA PHE A 43 -0.51 0.90 -2.75
C PHE A 43 0.19 0.34 -4.00
N VAL A 44 0.43 -0.97 -4.04
CA VAL A 44 0.91 -1.65 -5.26
C VAL A 44 -0.10 -1.51 -6.40
N GLU A 45 -1.39 -1.72 -6.15
CA GLU A 45 -2.41 -1.54 -7.18
C GLU A 45 -2.58 -0.08 -7.59
N LEU A 46 -2.47 0.88 -6.66
CA LEU A 46 -2.42 2.30 -7.01
C LEU A 46 -1.26 2.56 -8.00
N SER A 47 -0.06 2.07 -7.68
CA SER A 47 1.10 2.23 -8.55
C SER A 47 0.89 1.58 -9.91
N ASN A 48 0.26 0.39 -9.98
CA ASN A 48 -0.08 -0.24 -11.26
C ASN A 48 -1.04 0.64 -12.07
N GLY A 49 -2.05 1.24 -11.43
CA GLY A 49 -2.99 2.16 -12.05
C GLY A 49 -2.29 3.35 -12.69
N ILE A 50 -1.43 4.04 -11.93
CA ILE A 50 -0.64 5.19 -12.38
C ILE A 50 0.24 4.82 -13.58
N LEU A 51 0.98 3.72 -13.48
CA LEU A 51 1.89 3.29 -14.55
C LEU A 51 1.13 2.95 -15.83
N ARG A 52 -0.04 2.30 -15.71
CA ARG A 52 -0.88 1.96 -16.86
C ARG A 52 -1.45 3.18 -17.57
N GLU A 53 -1.90 4.19 -16.84
CA GLU A 53 -2.39 5.45 -17.44
C GLU A 53 -1.32 6.16 -18.27
N HIS A 54 -0.06 5.99 -17.89
CA HIS A 54 1.08 6.58 -18.58
C HIS A 54 1.71 5.65 -19.62
N GLY A 55 1.09 4.50 -19.92
CA GLY A 55 1.59 3.53 -20.91
C GLY A 55 2.90 2.85 -20.48
N ILE A 56 3.23 2.86 -19.20
CA ILE A 56 4.47 2.28 -18.66
C ILE A 56 4.23 0.80 -18.35
N GLN A 57 5.20 -0.05 -18.74
CA GLN A 57 5.17 -1.48 -18.42
C GLN A 57 5.23 -1.70 -16.91
N LEU A 58 4.42 -2.63 -16.41
CA LEU A 58 4.41 -2.93 -14.99
C LEU A 58 5.74 -3.59 -14.55
N PRO A 59 6.33 -3.11 -13.45
CA PRO A 59 7.57 -3.65 -12.92
C PRO A 59 7.35 -5.04 -12.33
N THR A 60 8.38 -5.88 -12.39
CA THR A 60 8.30 -7.28 -11.93
C THR A 60 8.68 -7.46 -10.47
N ASN A 61 9.33 -6.45 -9.88
CA ASN A 61 9.80 -6.47 -8.50
C ASN A 61 9.77 -5.08 -7.85
N HIS A 62 9.93 -5.03 -6.52
CA HIS A 62 9.84 -3.80 -5.74
C HIS A 62 10.90 -2.76 -6.11
N LYS A 63 12.13 -3.20 -6.42
CA LYS A 63 13.22 -2.31 -6.79
C LYS A 63 12.95 -1.58 -8.11
N GLU A 64 12.50 -2.33 -9.11
CA GLU A 64 12.05 -1.76 -10.38
C GLU A 64 10.89 -0.81 -10.18
N ARG A 65 9.92 -1.19 -9.34
CA ARG A 65 8.75 -0.35 -9.05
C ARG A 65 9.13 0.98 -8.43
N SER A 66 9.96 0.98 -7.39
CA SER A 66 10.47 2.21 -6.76
C SER A 66 11.17 3.10 -7.80
N LYS A 67 12.08 2.52 -8.62
CA LYS A 67 12.79 3.25 -9.66
C LYS A 67 11.87 3.90 -10.71
N VAL A 68 10.82 3.22 -11.12
CA VAL A 68 9.87 3.78 -12.11
C VAL A 68 8.98 4.83 -11.45
N LEU A 69 8.58 4.63 -10.19
CA LEU A 69 7.78 5.56 -9.42
C LEU A 69 8.48 6.89 -9.09
N ASP A 70 9.80 6.95 -9.18
CA ASP A 70 10.60 8.20 -9.10
C ASP A 70 10.11 9.25 -10.10
N THR A 71 9.70 8.82 -11.31
CA THR A 71 9.13 9.73 -12.33
C THR A 71 7.84 10.43 -11.89
N PHE A 72 7.18 9.93 -10.85
CA PHE A 72 5.97 10.49 -10.24
C PHE A 72 6.23 11.09 -8.85
N GLY A 73 7.48 11.07 -8.37
CA GLY A 73 7.85 11.48 -7.01
C GLY A 73 7.29 10.55 -5.93
N LEU A 74 7.12 9.26 -6.24
CA LEU A 74 6.54 8.26 -5.35
C LEU A 74 7.53 7.17 -4.92
N ASP A 75 8.78 7.23 -5.34
CA ASP A 75 9.84 6.26 -4.99
C ASP A 75 10.06 6.16 -3.48
N THR A 76 10.31 7.30 -2.83
CA THR A 76 10.57 7.39 -1.38
C THR A 76 9.35 6.99 -0.56
N THR A 77 8.15 7.42 -0.98
CA THR A 77 6.87 7.01 -0.40
C THR A 77 6.67 5.51 -0.52
N TYR A 78 6.94 4.93 -1.70
CA TYR A 78 6.81 3.50 -1.95
C TYR A 78 7.74 2.68 -1.06
N ASP A 79 9.02 3.03 -1.03
CA ASP A 79 10.01 2.30 -0.22
C ASP A 79 9.72 2.42 1.28
N TRP A 80 9.27 3.58 1.74
CA TRP A 80 8.89 3.77 3.14
C TRP A 80 7.64 2.97 3.54
N ILE A 81 6.60 2.94 2.70
CA ILE A 81 5.40 2.13 2.94
C ILE A 81 5.75 0.64 2.92
N LYS A 82 6.54 0.19 1.93
CA LYS A 82 7.02 -1.19 1.83
C LYS A 82 7.79 -1.60 3.09
N GLU A 83 8.75 -0.79 3.52
CA GLU A 83 9.56 -1.07 4.71
C GLU A 83 8.66 -1.29 5.93
N ARG A 84 7.64 -0.44 6.14
CA ARG A 84 6.79 -0.48 7.34
C ARG A 84 5.74 -1.59 7.30
N LEU A 85 4.98 -1.68 6.22
CA LEU A 85 3.82 -2.57 6.14
C LEU A 85 4.22 -3.99 5.72
N HIS A 86 5.11 -4.12 4.73
CA HIS A 86 5.49 -5.40 4.13
C HIS A 86 6.71 -6.01 4.81
N ASP A 87 7.84 -5.30 4.83
CA ASP A 87 9.10 -5.88 5.31
C ASP A 87 9.10 -6.03 6.85
N THR A 88 8.77 -4.96 7.57
CA THR A 88 8.87 -4.91 9.04
C THR A 88 7.68 -5.54 9.75
N CYS A 89 6.45 -5.20 9.34
CA CYS A 89 5.26 -5.73 10.00
C CYS A 89 4.93 -7.14 9.53
N TYR A 90 4.68 -7.33 8.23
CA TYR A 90 4.23 -8.62 7.72
C TYR A 90 5.32 -9.70 7.87
N TYR A 91 6.51 -9.49 7.31
CA TYR A 91 7.60 -10.48 7.41
C TYR A 91 8.39 -10.41 8.72
N GLY A 92 8.70 -9.21 9.20
CA GLY A 92 9.50 -9.01 10.41
C GLY A 92 8.75 -9.20 11.73
N GLU A 93 7.42 -9.29 11.69
CA GLU A 93 6.53 -9.45 12.86
C GLU A 93 6.64 -8.32 13.90
N VAL A 94 7.20 -7.18 13.52
CA VAL A 94 7.37 -6.02 14.41
C VAL A 94 6.15 -5.11 14.27
N ILE A 95 5.37 -5.00 15.34
CA ILE A 95 4.15 -4.18 15.39
C ILE A 95 4.44 -2.88 16.14
N ASP A 96 4.81 -1.83 15.40
CA ASP A 96 4.84 -0.46 15.91
C ASP A 96 3.60 0.29 15.43
N THR A 97 2.55 0.27 16.25
CA THR A 97 1.23 0.82 15.89
C THR A 97 1.26 2.29 15.48
N LYS A 98 2.21 3.09 15.99
CA LYS A 98 2.37 4.49 15.62
C LYS A 98 2.84 4.62 14.17
N TRP A 99 3.89 3.89 13.80
CA TRP A 99 4.42 3.96 12.43
C TRP A 99 3.53 3.25 11.42
N LEU A 100 2.87 2.16 11.82
CA LEU A 100 1.89 1.49 10.97
C LEU A 100 0.72 2.42 10.65
N LYS A 101 0.14 3.07 11.66
CA LYS A 101 -0.94 4.04 11.44
C LYS A 101 -0.51 5.15 10.47
N LYS A 102 0.68 5.71 10.65
CA LYS A 102 1.20 6.74 9.73
C LYS A 102 1.31 6.22 8.30
N ALA A 103 1.78 4.99 8.10
CA ALA A 103 1.90 4.41 6.77
C ALA A 103 0.54 4.16 6.12
N ILE A 104 -0.44 3.68 6.90
CA ILE A 104 -1.82 3.49 6.45
C ILE A 104 -2.45 4.82 6.02
N ASP A 105 -2.30 5.87 6.85
CA ASP A 105 -2.83 7.20 6.55
C ASP A 105 -2.20 7.76 5.25
N THR A 106 -0.89 7.57 5.04
CA THR A 106 -0.22 7.96 3.78
C THR A 106 -0.73 7.20 2.55
N VAL A 107 -1.01 5.91 2.67
CA VAL A 107 -1.61 5.13 1.56
C VAL A 107 -2.97 5.70 1.19
N GLU A 108 -3.82 6.00 2.18
CA GLU A 108 -5.14 6.58 1.97
C GLU A 108 -5.07 7.98 1.33
N GLU A 109 -4.15 8.83 1.80
CA GLU A 109 -3.90 10.16 1.23
C GLU A 109 -3.51 10.09 -0.26
N GLU A 110 -2.58 9.21 -0.63
CA GLU A 110 -2.14 9.06 -2.01
C GLU A 110 -3.24 8.49 -2.92
N ILE A 111 -4.03 7.52 -2.43
CA ILE A 111 -5.18 7.01 -3.20
C ILE A 111 -6.19 8.14 -3.47
N ASN A 112 -6.52 8.94 -2.47
CA ASN A 112 -7.45 10.07 -2.62
C ASN A 112 -6.89 11.15 -3.57
N ARG A 113 -5.58 11.42 -3.48
CA ARG A 113 -4.88 12.37 -4.36
C ARG A 113 -4.93 11.94 -5.82
N TRP A 114 -4.75 10.66 -6.12
CA TRP A 114 -4.73 10.17 -7.50
C TRP A 114 -6.12 9.92 -8.07
N ARG A 115 -7.11 9.60 -7.23
CA ARG A 115 -8.52 9.48 -7.68
C ARG A 115 -9.20 10.81 -7.99
N SER A 116 -8.64 11.93 -7.52
CA SER A 116 -9.19 13.28 -7.72
C SER A 116 -8.56 14.03 -8.90
N ARG A 117 -7.65 13.39 -9.63
CA ARG A 117 -7.02 13.90 -10.86
C ARG A 117 -7.81 13.47 -12.09
#